data_AF-A0A1H5A5Y1-F1
#
_entry.id   AF-A0A1H5A5Y1-F1
#
_cell.length_a   1.000
_cell.length_b   1.000
_cell.length_c   1.000
_cell.angle_alpha   90.00
_cell.angle_beta   90.00
_cell.angle_gamma   90.00
#
_symmetry.space_group_name_H-M   'P 1'
#
loop_
_entity.id
_entity.type
_entity.pdbx_description
1 polymer ?
#
loop_
_entity_poly.entity_id
_entity_poly.type
_entity_poly.pdbx_seq_one_letter_code
_entity_poly.pdbx_strand_id
1 'polypeptide(L)'
;MTTQRPTVAVTPIENANGDLTHCVITINGISYDAPFTEGHVSLRNRIEEASGIELTTPEIMAVTNASRAQVERESVRLMQYLQAAPSGTVAETEKNLFWWLDRKGELVWAEQVTIGGSIDGVYSGPVTEFGEIDTEELYAVAEGIRNWLKDPKPITADTEWLFSIGE
;
A
#
# COMPACT_ATOMS: atom_id res chain seq x y z
N MET A 1 -5.87 -2.76 -43.01
CA MET A 1 -5.69 -3.96 -42.16
C MET A 1 -5.72 -3.45 -40.73
N THR A 2 -6.70 -3.85 -39.93
CA THR A 2 -6.71 -3.55 -38.49
C THR A 2 -5.77 -4.55 -37.82
N THR A 3 -4.55 -4.12 -37.52
CA THR A 3 -3.59 -4.91 -36.73
C THR A 3 -4.20 -5.11 -35.35
N GLN A 4 -4.55 -6.35 -35.01
CA GLN A 4 -5.11 -6.68 -33.71
C GLN A 4 -4.06 -6.41 -32.63
N ARG A 5 -4.42 -5.66 -31.59
CA ARG A 5 -3.54 -5.41 -30.44
C ARG A 5 -3.12 -6.76 -29.83
N PRO A 6 -1.83 -6.99 -29.56
CA PRO A 6 -1.39 -8.22 -28.91
C PRO A 6 -2.00 -8.34 -27.51
N THR A 7 -2.27 -9.57 -27.09
CA THR A 7 -2.73 -9.86 -25.73
C THR A 7 -1.62 -9.53 -24.75
N VAL A 8 -1.95 -8.72 -23.75
CA VAL A 8 -1.09 -8.41 -22.61
C VAL A 8 -1.66 -9.12 -21.38
N ALA A 9 -0.81 -9.85 -20.66
CA ALA A 9 -1.17 -10.48 -19.39
C ALA A 9 -0.32 -9.87 -18.27
N VAL A 10 -0.94 -9.55 -17.14
CA VAL A 10 -0.26 -9.03 -15.94
C VAL A 10 -0.42 -10.07 -14.83
N THR A 11 0.67 -10.62 -14.34
CA THR A 11 0.68 -11.70 -13.33
C THR A 11 1.44 -11.26 -12.09
N PRO A 12 0.79 -11.12 -10.92
CA PRO A 12 1.49 -10.85 -9.67
C PRO A 12 2.40 -12.01 -9.26
N ILE A 13 3.56 -11.70 -8.70
CA ILE A 13 4.55 -12.68 -8.24
C ILE A 13 4.66 -12.63 -6.72
N GLU A 14 4.41 -13.78 -6.09
CA GLU A 14 4.55 -13.98 -4.65
C GLU A 14 5.89 -14.64 -4.30
N ASN A 15 6.53 -14.19 -3.22
CA ASN A 15 7.70 -14.85 -2.64
C ASN A 15 7.28 -16.02 -1.72
N ALA A 16 8.27 -16.72 -1.13
CA ALA A 16 8.02 -17.85 -0.24
C ALA A 16 7.23 -17.50 1.05
N ASN A 17 7.18 -16.23 1.43
CA ASN A 17 6.43 -15.74 2.58
C ASN A 17 5.00 -15.29 2.20
N GLY A 18 4.63 -15.43 0.92
CA GLY A 18 3.37 -14.94 0.38
C GLY A 18 3.33 -13.42 0.23
N ASP A 19 4.48 -12.73 0.19
CA ASP A 19 4.50 -11.30 -0.15
C ASP A 19 4.49 -11.14 -1.67
N LEU A 20 3.61 -10.26 -2.15
CA LEU A 20 3.64 -9.76 -3.51
C LEU A 20 4.87 -8.85 -3.65
N THR A 21 5.72 -9.15 -4.63
CA THR A 21 7.01 -8.46 -4.82
C THR A 21 7.06 -7.59 -6.07
N HIS A 22 6.40 -8.05 -7.13
CA HIS A 22 6.30 -7.37 -8.42
C HIS A 22 5.19 -8.04 -9.24
N CYS A 23 4.89 -7.49 -10.41
CA CYS A 23 4.15 -8.17 -11.46
C CYS A 23 5.08 -8.54 -12.61
N VAL A 24 4.70 -9.56 -13.38
CA VAL A 24 5.28 -9.87 -14.69
C VAL A 24 4.25 -9.54 -15.76
N ILE A 25 4.62 -8.68 -16.69
CA ILE A 25 3.84 -8.31 -17.86
C ILE A 25 4.30 -9.17 -19.03
N THR A 26 3.40 -9.94 -19.63
CA THR A 26 3.71 -10.79 -20.80
C THR A 26 3.04 -10.25 -22.05
N ILE A 27 3.84 -9.97 -23.08
CA ILE A 27 3.41 -9.45 -24.39
C ILE A 27 4.02 -10.33 -25.47
N ASN A 28 3.20 -11.00 -26.28
CA ASN A 28 3.66 -11.93 -27.34
C ASN A 28 4.66 -13.00 -26.84
N GLY A 29 4.51 -13.45 -25.59
CA GLY A 29 5.39 -14.45 -24.98
C GLY A 29 6.72 -13.89 -24.43
N ILE A 30 6.96 -12.58 -24.53
CA ILE A 30 8.09 -11.91 -23.88
C ILE A 30 7.60 -11.35 -22.54
N SER A 31 8.36 -11.62 -21.48
CA SER A 31 8.05 -11.18 -20.12
C SER A 31 8.89 -9.97 -19.73
N TYR A 32 8.24 -9.01 -19.08
CA TYR A 32 8.84 -7.79 -18.53
C TYR A 32 8.48 -7.69 -17.06
N ASP A 33 9.47 -7.51 -16.20
CA ASP A 33 9.21 -7.24 -14.78
C ASP A 33 8.59 -5.85 -14.63
N ALA A 34 7.61 -5.74 -13.75
CA ALA A 34 6.97 -4.52 -13.31
C ALA A 34 7.14 -4.43 -11.78
N PRO A 35 8.29 -3.92 -11.31
CA PRO A 35 8.56 -3.77 -9.89
C PRO A 35 7.62 -2.75 -9.27
N PHE A 36 7.18 -2.97 -8.03
CA PHE A 36 6.29 -2.03 -7.36
C PHE A 36 6.99 -0.72 -6.97
N THR A 37 8.32 -0.64 -7.07
CA THR A 37 9.09 0.60 -6.89
C THR A 37 8.98 1.59 -8.06
N GLU A 38 8.24 1.24 -9.12
CA GLU A 38 8.09 2.03 -10.33
C GLU A 38 6.66 2.53 -10.49
N GLY A 39 6.50 3.85 -10.62
CA GLY A 39 5.20 4.48 -10.86
C GLY A 39 4.65 4.26 -12.26
N HIS A 40 3.35 4.49 -12.43
CA HIS A 40 2.61 4.06 -13.62
C HIS A 40 3.10 4.69 -14.93
N VAL A 41 3.56 5.95 -14.89
CA VAL A 41 4.09 6.66 -16.08
C VAL A 41 5.40 6.01 -16.54
N SER A 42 6.32 5.77 -15.61
CA SER A 42 7.61 5.15 -15.89
C SER A 42 7.44 3.74 -16.43
N LEU A 43 6.58 2.94 -15.79
CA LEU A 43 6.24 1.59 -16.24
C LEU A 43 5.69 1.60 -17.67
N ARG A 44 4.72 2.47 -17.96
CA ARG A 44 4.12 2.57 -19.29
C ARG A 44 5.16 2.90 -20.36
N ASN A 45 5.97 3.93 -20.12
CA ASN A 45 6.99 4.38 -21.07
C ASN A 45 8.02 3.28 -21.34
N ARG A 46 8.49 2.61 -20.28
CA ARG A 46 9.47 1.53 -20.40
C ARG A 46 8.93 0.33 -21.18
N ILE A 47 7.67 -0.04 -20.96
CA ILE A 47 7.04 -1.15 -21.69
C ILE A 47 6.77 -0.77 -23.15
N GLU A 48 6.34 0.47 -23.42
CA GLU A 48 6.16 0.95 -24.79
C GLU A 48 7.49 0.97 -25.55
N GLU A 49 8.56 1.48 -24.94
CA GLU A 49 9.89 1.51 -25.54
C GLU A 49 10.43 0.10 -25.84
N ALA A 50 10.22 -0.84 -24.92
CA ALA A 50 10.76 -2.20 -25.06
C ALA A 50 9.93 -3.11 -25.97
N SER A 51 8.61 -2.93 -26.01
CA SER A 51 7.68 -3.84 -26.71
C SER A 51 6.98 -3.23 -27.92
N GLY A 52 6.99 -1.89 -28.05
CA GLY A 52 6.19 -1.15 -29.03
C GLY A 52 4.69 -1.10 -28.71
N ILE A 53 4.29 -1.53 -27.51
CA ILE A 53 2.89 -1.61 -27.08
C ILE A 53 2.65 -0.73 -25.86
N GLU A 54 1.73 0.23 -26.00
CA GLU A 54 1.25 1.02 -24.85
C GLU A 54 0.34 0.16 -23.95
N LEU A 55 0.63 0.18 -22.65
CA LEU A 55 -0.24 -0.42 -21.64
C LEU A 55 -1.52 0.37 -21.48
N THR A 56 -2.63 -0.35 -21.41
CA THR A 56 -3.95 0.24 -21.11
C THR A 56 -4.08 0.53 -19.62
N THR A 57 -5.02 1.42 -19.27
CA THR A 57 -5.33 1.70 -17.86
C THR A 57 -5.64 0.44 -17.04
N PRO A 58 -6.46 -0.53 -17.51
CA PRO A 58 -6.68 -1.77 -16.76
C PRO A 58 -5.41 -2.60 -16.49
N GLU A 59 -4.45 -2.62 -17.42
CA GLU A 59 -3.19 -3.36 -17.25
C GLU A 59 -2.26 -2.68 -16.24
N ILE A 60 -2.21 -1.34 -16.27
CA ILE A 60 -1.51 -0.55 -15.26
C ILE A 60 -2.16 -0.75 -13.88
N MET A 61 -3.49 -0.62 -13.83
CA MET A 61 -4.26 -0.81 -12.59
C MET A 61 -4.09 -2.22 -12.02
N ALA A 62 -3.84 -3.25 -12.83
CA ALA A 62 -3.53 -4.58 -12.34
C ALA A 62 -2.21 -4.61 -11.54
N VAL A 63 -1.19 -3.84 -11.94
CA VAL A 63 0.06 -3.69 -11.18
C VAL A 63 -0.16 -2.88 -9.90
N THR A 64 -0.86 -1.75 -10.00
CA THR A 64 -1.19 -0.89 -8.86
C THR A 64 -2.02 -1.64 -7.81
N ASN A 65 -3.01 -2.43 -8.25
CA ASN A 65 -3.84 -3.25 -7.36
C ASN A 65 -3.04 -4.37 -6.68
N ALA A 66 -2.02 -4.92 -7.34
CA ALA A 66 -1.13 -5.89 -6.71
C ALA A 66 -0.25 -5.23 -5.62
N SER A 67 0.23 -4.00 -5.85
CA SER A 67 0.92 -3.21 -4.81
C SER A 67 -0.02 -2.88 -3.65
N ARG A 68 -1.28 -2.51 -3.92
CA ARG A 68 -2.32 -2.29 -2.90
C ARG A 68 -2.61 -3.54 -2.07
N ALA A 69 -2.74 -4.69 -2.71
CA ALA A 69 -2.92 -5.96 -2.00
C ALA A 69 -1.73 -6.26 -1.07
N GLN A 70 -0.52 -5.79 -1.39
CA GLN A 70 0.62 -5.91 -0.48
C GLN A 70 0.47 -4.99 0.75
N VAL A 71 -0.02 -3.75 0.59
CA VAL A 71 -0.33 -2.85 1.71
C VAL A 71 -1.36 -3.48 2.64
N GLU A 72 -2.41 -4.08 2.09
CA GLU A 72 -3.44 -4.78 2.87
C GLU A 72 -2.85 -5.95 3.68
N ARG A 73 -1.95 -6.74 3.07
CA ARG A 73 -1.26 -7.83 3.77
C ARG A 73 -0.40 -7.34 4.92
N GLU A 74 0.40 -6.30 4.71
CA GLU A 74 1.24 -5.73 5.78
C GLU A 74 0.38 -5.07 6.87
N SER A 75 -0.72 -4.44 6.48
CA SER A 75 -1.71 -3.88 7.39
C SER A 75 -2.35 -4.95 8.29
N VAL A 76 -2.65 -6.14 7.76
CA VAL A 76 -3.13 -7.26 8.60
C VAL A 76 -2.08 -7.65 9.64
N ARG A 77 -0.80 -7.70 9.28
CA ARG A 77 0.29 -8.01 10.23
C ARG A 77 0.42 -6.93 11.30
N LEU A 78 0.30 -5.66 10.91
CA LEU A 78 0.29 -4.53 11.84
C LEU A 78 -0.91 -4.56 12.78
N MET A 79 -2.10 -4.83 12.25
CA MET A 79 -3.32 -4.99 13.03
C MET A 79 -3.17 -6.10 14.08
N GLN A 80 -2.62 -7.25 13.71
CA GLN A 80 -2.34 -8.36 14.64
C GLN A 80 -1.38 -7.95 15.76
N TYR A 81 -0.34 -7.17 15.44
CA TYR A 81 0.55 -6.62 16.45
C TYR A 81 -0.19 -5.69 17.41
N LEU A 82 -0.96 -4.73 16.89
CA LEU A 82 -1.68 -3.74 17.70
C LEU A 82 -2.78 -4.39 18.56
N GLN A 83 -3.42 -5.46 18.09
CA GLN A 83 -4.38 -6.24 18.88
C GLN A 83 -3.76 -6.93 20.09
N ALA A 84 -2.47 -7.30 20.01
CA ALA A 84 -1.72 -7.89 21.11
C ALA A 84 -1.10 -6.83 22.04
N ALA A 85 -1.08 -5.57 21.64
CA ALA A 85 -0.51 -4.46 22.41
C ALA A 85 -1.56 -3.82 23.35
N PRO A 86 -1.12 -3.06 24.37
CA PRO A 86 -2.04 -2.28 25.20
C PRO A 86 -2.88 -1.29 24.37
N SER A 87 -4.13 -1.03 24.80
CA SER A 87 -4.95 0.02 24.22
C SER A 87 -4.24 1.38 24.26
N GLY A 88 -4.44 2.19 23.22
CA GLY A 88 -3.69 3.44 23.04
C GLY A 88 -2.35 3.28 22.33
N THR A 89 -1.98 2.07 21.88
CA THR A 89 -0.78 1.86 21.07
C THR A 89 -0.98 2.40 19.65
N VAL A 90 -0.06 3.26 19.23
CA VAL A 90 0.01 3.83 17.89
C VAL A 90 1.32 3.41 17.25
N ALA A 91 1.27 2.98 16.00
CA ALA A 91 2.46 2.77 15.17
C ALA A 91 2.67 4.00 14.29
N GLU A 92 3.86 4.60 14.34
CA GLU A 92 4.29 5.61 13.38
C GLU A 92 5.24 4.94 12.38
N THR A 93 4.77 4.79 11.14
CA THR A 93 5.61 4.30 10.03
C THR A 93 6.26 5.47 9.29
N GLU A 94 6.96 5.19 8.20
CA GLU A 94 7.61 6.22 7.40
C GLU A 94 6.66 7.35 6.96
N LYS A 95 7.22 8.56 6.76
CA LYS A 95 6.53 9.76 6.29
C LYS A 95 5.42 10.31 7.23
N ASN A 96 5.55 10.11 8.55
CA ASN A 96 4.58 10.57 9.56
C ASN A 96 3.18 9.97 9.33
N LEU A 97 3.15 8.71 8.91
CA LEU A 97 1.93 7.94 8.72
C LEU A 97 1.67 7.11 9.99
N PHE A 98 0.59 7.45 10.68
CA PHE A 98 0.21 6.89 11.97
C PHE A 98 -0.89 5.85 11.78
N TRP A 99 -0.81 4.78 12.58
CA TRP A 99 -1.75 3.66 12.55
C TRP A 99 -2.17 3.29 13.95
N TRP A 100 -3.46 3.06 14.16
CA TRP A 100 -4.00 2.60 15.43
C TRP A 100 -5.27 1.78 15.21
N LEU A 101 -5.74 1.13 16.26
CA LEU A 101 -7.05 0.48 16.25
C LEU A 101 -8.10 1.46 16.74
N ASP A 102 -9.16 1.63 15.95
CA ASP A 102 -10.32 2.42 16.35
C ASP A 102 -11.14 1.71 17.46
N ARG A 103 -12.28 2.31 17.85
CA ARG A 103 -13.16 1.74 18.89
C ARG A 103 -13.76 0.38 18.49
N LYS A 104 -13.85 0.07 17.20
CA LYS A 104 -14.35 -1.21 16.68
C LYS A 104 -13.23 -2.26 16.55
N GLY A 105 -11.98 -1.87 16.78
CA GLY A 105 -10.81 -2.71 16.58
C GLY A 105 -10.38 -2.79 15.12
N GLU A 106 -10.83 -1.86 14.27
CA GLU A 106 -10.41 -1.74 12.87
C GLU A 106 -9.12 -0.93 12.78
N LEU A 107 -8.20 -1.35 11.90
CA LEU A 107 -6.97 -0.61 11.66
C LEU A 107 -7.28 0.64 10.83
N VAL A 108 -6.99 1.80 11.39
CA VAL A 108 -7.12 3.09 10.73
C VAL A 108 -5.75 3.74 10.58
N TRP A 109 -5.62 4.61 9.59
CA TRP A 109 -4.43 5.40 9.32
C TRP A 109 -4.74 6.89 9.29
N ALA A 110 -3.76 7.73 9.62
CA ALA A 110 -3.80 9.16 9.33
C ALA A 110 -2.39 9.71 9.13
N GLU A 111 -2.29 10.83 8.40
CA GLU A 111 -1.04 11.55 8.19
C GLU A 111 -0.94 12.77 9.11
N GLN A 112 0.29 13.20 9.41
CA GLN A 112 0.58 14.48 10.08
C GLN A 112 -0.10 14.65 11.45
N VAL A 113 -0.23 13.55 12.19
CA VAL A 113 -0.88 13.55 13.51
C VAL A 113 0.05 14.12 14.58
N THR A 114 -0.46 15.00 15.43
CA THR A 114 0.19 15.36 16.71
C THR A 114 -0.49 14.60 17.83
N ILE A 115 0.18 13.59 18.40
CA ILE A 115 -0.39 12.73 19.43
C ILE A 115 -0.80 13.54 20.67
N GLY A 116 -2.08 13.44 21.07
CA GLY A 116 -2.66 14.21 22.17
C GLY A 116 -2.90 15.69 21.85
N GLY A 117 -2.72 16.10 20.59
CA GLY A 117 -3.01 17.44 20.08
C GLY A 117 -4.48 17.66 19.74
N SER A 118 -4.77 18.73 18.99
CA SER A 118 -6.12 18.91 18.44
C SER A 118 -6.43 17.80 17.43
N ILE A 119 -7.67 17.32 17.42
CA ILE A 119 -8.19 16.38 16.42
C ILE A 119 -8.67 17.11 15.15
N ASP A 120 -8.78 18.44 15.20
CA ASP A 120 -9.22 19.25 14.06
C ASP A 120 -8.25 19.08 12.88
N GLY A 121 -8.77 18.61 11.75
CA GLY A 121 -7.98 18.39 10.54
C GLY A 121 -7.21 17.06 10.51
N VAL A 122 -7.38 16.20 11.52
CA VAL A 122 -6.92 14.81 11.44
C VAL A 122 -7.93 14.01 10.62
N TYR A 123 -7.54 13.65 9.41
CA TYR A 123 -8.33 12.77 8.55
C TYR A 123 -7.82 11.34 8.70
N SER A 124 -8.61 10.50 9.35
CA SER A 124 -8.35 9.07 9.41
C SER A 124 -9.22 8.29 8.43
N GLY A 125 -8.68 7.22 7.86
CA GLY A 125 -9.42 6.28 7.03
C GLY A 125 -9.08 4.83 7.36
N PRO A 126 -9.94 3.87 6.99
CA PRO A 126 -9.56 2.47 6.96
C PRO A 126 -8.48 2.24 5.90
N VAL A 127 -7.72 1.16 6.04
CA VAL A 127 -6.69 0.75 5.07
C VAL A 127 -7.24 0.61 3.65
N THR A 128 -8.49 0.19 3.51
CA THR A 128 -9.15 0.05 2.19
C THR A 128 -9.38 1.38 1.49
N GLU A 129 -9.37 2.49 2.23
CA GLU A 129 -9.56 3.86 1.72
C GLU A 129 -8.24 4.62 1.56
N PHE A 130 -7.09 3.93 1.67
CA PHE A 130 -5.80 4.51 1.30
C PHE A 130 -5.90 5.04 -0.14
N GLY A 131 -5.72 6.36 -0.33
CA GLY A 131 -6.28 7.12 -1.47
C GLY A 131 -5.82 6.72 -2.88
N GLU A 132 -6.11 7.61 -3.85
CA GLU A 132 -5.61 7.52 -5.23
C GLU A 132 -4.10 7.82 -5.26
N ILE A 133 -3.31 6.83 -4.84
CA ILE A 133 -1.86 6.89 -4.81
C ILE A 133 -1.25 5.94 -5.85
N ASP A 134 -0.07 6.31 -6.35
CA ASP A 134 0.62 5.54 -7.39
C ASP A 134 1.23 4.24 -6.81
N THR A 135 1.68 3.35 -7.70
CA THR A 135 2.15 1.99 -7.40
C THR A 135 3.31 1.98 -6.41
N GLU A 136 4.26 2.91 -6.57
CA GLU A 136 5.44 3.10 -5.73
C GLU A 136 5.12 3.71 -4.38
N GLU A 137 4.07 4.52 -4.29
CA GLU A 137 3.63 5.09 -3.02
C GLU A 137 2.96 4.00 -2.18
N LEU A 138 2.13 3.15 -2.78
CA LEU A 138 1.57 1.96 -2.13
C LEU A 138 2.70 1.05 -1.64
N TYR A 139 3.70 0.83 -2.49
CA TYR A 139 4.85 0.00 -2.12
C TYR A 139 5.62 0.58 -0.94
N ALA A 140 5.89 1.89 -0.94
CA ALA A 140 6.56 2.58 0.16
C ALA A 140 5.79 2.45 1.49
N VAL A 141 4.46 2.49 1.45
CA VAL A 141 3.62 2.26 2.64
C VAL A 141 3.77 0.83 3.16
N ALA A 142 3.67 -0.17 2.27
CA ALA A 142 3.86 -1.57 2.64
C ALA A 142 5.27 -1.82 3.24
N GLU A 143 6.31 -1.25 2.63
CA GLU A 143 7.67 -1.33 3.16
C GLU A 143 7.82 -0.61 4.51
N GLY A 144 7.19 0.55 4.69
CA GLY A 144 7.18 1.29 5.95
C GLY A 144 6.59 0.46 7.09
N ILE A 145 5.44 -0.19 6.86
CA ILE A 145 4.82 -1.11 7.84
C ILE A 145 5.76 -2.27 8.13
N ARG A 146 6.29 -2.92 7.09
CA ARG A 146 7.19 -4.08 7.23
C ARG A 146 8.46 -3.73 8.00
N ASN A 147 9.04 -2.57 7.74
CA ASN A 147 10.24 -2.11 8.41
C ASN A 147 9.96 -1.77 9.87
N TRP A 148 8.83 -1.13 10.16
CA TRP A 148 8.40 -0.89 11.53
C TRP A 148 8.20 -2.20 12.31
N LEU A 149 7.59 -3.21 11.71
CA LEU A 149 7.38 -4.53 12.35
C LEU A 149 8.68 -5.28 12.68
N LYS A 150 9.81 -4.99 12.01
CA LYS A 150 11.11 -5.60 12.32
C LYS A 150 11.73 -5.05 13.60
N ASP A 151 11.47 -3.78 13.93
CA ASP A 151 11.97 -3.08 15.12
C ASP A 151 10.88 -2.14 15.66
N PRO A 152 9.78 -2.67 16.25
CA PRO A 152 8.62 -1.87 16.63
C PRO A 152 8.96 -0.81 17.68
N LYS A 153 8.58 0.43 17.37
CA LYS A 153 8.70 1.59 18.29
C LYS A 153 7.32 2.20 18.50
N PRO A 154 6.48 1.59 19.35
CA PRO A 154 5.13 2.07 19.59
C PRO A 154 5.14 3.39 20.35
N ILE A 155 4.17 4.24 20.02
CA ILE A 155 3.82 5.44 20.76
C ILE A 155 2.57 5.12 21.58
N THR A 156 2.51 5.64 22.81
CA THR A 156 1.31 5.53 23.65
C THR A 156 0.54 6.84 23.59
N ALA A 157 -0.74 6.75 23.24
CA ALA A 157 -1.68 7.85 23.23
C ALA A 157 -2.83 7.59 24.22
N ASP A 158 -3.52 8.66 24.62
CA ASP A 158 -4.78 8.52 25.34
C ASP A 158 -5.82 7.83 24.45
N THR A 159 -6.50 6.82 25.01
CA THR A 159 -7.42 5.98 24.24
C THR A 159 -8.69 6.72 23.86
N GLU A 160 -9.21 7.58 24.73
CA GLU A 160 -10.39 8.39 24.41
C GLU A 160 -10.07 9.43 23.33
N TRP A 161 -8.86 10.01 23.38
CA TRP A 161 -8.38 10.88 22.31
C TRP A 161 -8.32 10.16 20.96
N LEU A 162 -7.74 8.96 20.87
CA LEU A 162 -7.72 8.19 19.62
C LEU A 162 -9.12 7.84 19.10
N PHE A 163 -10.03 7.49 20.01
CA PHE A 163 -11.40 7.13 19.64
C PHE A 163 -12.25 8.32 19.21
N SER A 164 -11.86 9.54 19.57
CA SER A 164 -12.52 10.76 19.10
C SER A 164 -12.16 11.15 17.66
N ILE A 165 -11.11 10.53 17.08
CA ILE A 165 -10.72 10.76 15.69
C ILE A 165 -11.64 9.93 14.78
N GLY A 166 -12.47 10.60 13.97
CA GLY A 166 -13.34 9.96 12.99
C GLY A 166 -14.79 9.66 13.44
N GLU A 167 -15.20 10.16 14.61
CA GLU A 167 -16.65 10.36 14.93
C GLU A 167 -17.21 11.57 14.16
#